data_AF-A0A962PI12-F1
#
_entry.id   AF-A0A962PI12-F1
#
_cell.length_a   1.000
_cell.length_b   1.000
_cell.length_c   1.000
_cell.angle_alpha   90.00
_cell.angle_beta   90.00
_cell.angle_gamma   90.00
#
_symmetry.space_group_name_H-M   'P 1'
#
loop_
_entity.id
_entity.type
_entity.pdbx_description
1 polymer ?
#
loop_
_entity_poly.entity_id
_entity_poly.type
_entity_poly.pdbx_seq_one_letter_code
_entity_poly.pdbx_strand_id
1 'polypeptide(L)'
;MRAQMVKWIGLVLWLWIAFAHGAAAQDQDGAVAQTSMTFSDCIDKLSAVDSGWCEMRVPGSKPGISAVWPDVNRRIRQVAGPSAVLTAWNSAAYDPVDRYLYFMGGGHADYGGNEVYRFELDSGTWRRLTDPSPLDYYTASRGGHSFWIPDTDRVPGAFHTYDGLLFLPATRTLLALSLGPANGARVDPGEPLDRTRLKADGGGPRQYEFNPSLVDLRNGLPPLQWRLLGTRDWGYPRSAVLPDNTLVLGSKTRLYRAQLVAGKLEVLSQFSSQADSGDGTLVYDAARELLWSMHAKVLLAFARTGRLVKKLPPPNRAKSIAISTDGRLVTWDGGALVSVLDPDDPAPHWSVTDWGAQGPTAAHSGRVYEKWQHVGDNLFVGVSTDQHGVWLFKLAPR
;
A
#
# COMPACT_ATOMS: atom_id res chain seq x y z
N MET A 1 -14.52 30.26 78.70
CA MET A 1 -14.39 29.05 77.84
C MET A 1 -15.31 29.20 76.64
N ARG A 2 -14.81 28.81 75.45
CA ARG A 2 -15.46 28.78 74.11
C ARG A 2 -15.43 30.08 73.30
N ALA A 3 -14.40 30.17 72.47
CA ALA A 3 -14.28 31.08 71.33
C ALA A 3 -15.10 30.56 70.14
N GLN A 4 -15.73 31.49 69.41
CA GLN A 4 -16.53 31.25 68.21
C GLN A 4 -15.63 30.96 66.99
N MET A 5 -15.93 29.86 66.29
CA MET A 5 -15.32 29.51 65.00
C MET A 5 -16.10 30.15 63.85
N VAL A 6 -15.37 30.86 62.99
CA VAL A 6 -15.79 31.37 61.68
C VAL A 6 -15.78 30.22 60.66
N LYS A 7 -16.88 30.05 59.91
CA LYS A 7 -16.97 29.12 58.77
C LYS A 7 -16.43 29.77 57.51
N TRP A 8 -15.39 29.19 56.92
CA TRP A 8 -14.95 29.44 55.55
C TRP A 8 -15.58 28.39 54.62
N ILE A 9 -16.22 28.85 53.54
CA ILE A 9 -16.71 28.01 52.44
C ILE A 9 -15.63 28.01 51.36
N GLY A 10 -14.92 26.88 51.21
CA GLY A 10 -13.99 26.63 50.11
C GLY A 10 -14.69 25.83 49.01
N LEU A 11 -14.83 26.44 47.84
CA LEU A 11 -15.34 25.81 46.62
C LEU A 11 -14.22 24.94 46.01
N VAL A 12 -14.37 23.61 46.04
CA VAL A 12 -13.43 22.69 45.38
C VAL A 12 -13.89 22.47 43.94
N LEU A 13 -13.20 23.11 42.99
CA LEU A 13 -13.34 22.85 41.56
C LEU A 13 -12.61 21.54 41.23
N TRP A 14 -13.34 20.50 40.84
CA TRP A 14 -12.76 19.27 40.30
C TRP A 14 -12.42 19.49 38.82
N LEU A 15 -11.15 19.80 38.53
CA LEU A 15 -10.61 19.72 37.17
C LEU A 15 -10.40 18.24 36.82
N TRP A 16 -11.23 17.71 35.94
CA TRP A 16 -10.96 16.43 35.28
C TRP A 16 -9.89 16.66 34.21
N ILE A 17 -8.63 16.41 34.56
CA ILE A 17 -7.57 16.24 33.56
C ILE A 17 -7.79 14.86 32.92
N ALA A 18 -8.35 14.86 31.72
CA ALA A 18 -8.34 13.69 30.86
C ALA A 18 -6.88 13.42 30.44
N PHE A 19 -6.24 12.44 31.07
CA PHE A 19 -4.99 11.89 30.57
C PHE A 19 -5.26 11.14 29.27
N ALA A 20 -5.10 11.84 28.14
CA ALA A 20 -4.84 11.21 26.86
C ALA A 20 -3.55 10.41 27.00
N HIS A 21 -3.68 9.09 27.18
CA HIS A 21 -2.56 8.17 27.05
C HIS A 21 -2.20 8.14 25.57
N GLY A 22 -1.35 9.07 25.15
CA GLY A 22 -0.55 8.89 23.95
C GLY A 22 0.30 7.66 24.19
N ALA A 23 -0.05 6.56 23.54
CA ALA A 23 0.85 5.44 23.42
C ALA A 23 2.06 5.95 22.61
N ALA A 24 3.11 6.36 23.31
CA ALA A 24 4.43 6.41 22.72
C ALA A 24 4.68 5.02 22.13
N ALA A 25 5.01 4.96 20.84
CA ALA A 25 5.38 3.73 20.17
C ALA A 25 6.50 3.07 20.99
N GLN A 26 6.17 2.03 21.74
CA GLN A 26 7.18 1.15 22.31
C GLN A 26 7.90 0.55 21.13
N ASP A 27 9.22 0.71 21.07
CA ASP A 27 10.08 -0.07 20.18
C ASP A 27 9.86 -1.53 20.58
N GLN A 28 8.95 -2.20 19.86
CA GLN A 28 8.70 -3.62 19.99
C GLN A 28 9.95 -4.32 19.45
N ASP A 29 10.59 -5.18 20.26
CA ASP A 29 11.72 -5.99 19.81
C ASP A 29 11.38 -6.68 18.48
N GLY A 30 12.23 -6.49 17.47
CA GLY A 30 12.03 -7.07 16.13
C GLY A 30 11.03 -6.34 15.22
N ALA A 31 10.54 -5.15 15.58
CA ALA A 31 9.70 -4.33 14.68
C ALA A 31 10.52 -3.39 13.78
N VAL A 32 11.84 -3.30 13.97
CA VAL A 32 12.73 -2.43 13.19
C VAL A 32 13.93 -3.24 12.69
N ALA A 33 14.30 -3.07 11.43
CA ALA A 33 15.49 -3.69 10.86
C ALA A 33 16.20 -2.75 9.89
N GLN A 34 17.53 -2.81 9.87
CA GLN A 34 18.38 -1.89 9.12
C GLN A 34 19.11 -2.62 8.00
N THR A 35 19.17 -2.03 6.81
CA THR A 35 19.95 -2.56 5.69
C THR A 35 21.43 -2.25 5.85
N SER A 36 22.29 -3.03 5.18
CA SER A 36 23.74 -2.79 5.13
C SER A 36 24.14 -1.60 4.25
N MET A 37 23.26 -1.20 3.33
CA MET A 37 23.45 -0.04 2.45
C MET A 37 22.25 0.90 2.60
N THR A 38 22.53 2.19 2.68
CA THR A 38 21.55 3.28 2.61
C THR A 38 21.23 3.64 1.16
N PHE A 39 20.28 4.56 0.94
CA PHE A 39 20.05 5.11 -0.39
C PHE A 39 21.30 5.76 -0.95
N SER A 40 22.01 6.58 -0.15
CA SER A 40 23.23 7.27 -0.58
C SER A 40 24.32 6.30 -1.02
N ASP A 41 24.55 5.22 -0.29
CA ASP A 41 25.54 4.20 -0.66
C ASP A 41 25.21 3.58 -2.03
N CYS A 42 23.92 3.37 -2.30
CA CYS A 42 23.47 2.87 -3.59
C CYS A 42 23.64 3.89 -4.71
N ILE A 43 23.39 5.18 -4.45
CA ILE A 43 23.67 6.25 -5.42
C ILE A 43 25.16 6.29 -5.77
N ASP A 44 26.03 6.24 -4.76
CA ASP A 44 27.48 6.27 -4.97
C ASP A 44 27.93 5.08 -5.83
N LYS A 45 27.41 3.88 -5.53
CA LYS A 45 27.65 2.69 -6.36
C LYS A 45 27.18 2.87 -7.80
N LEU A 46 25.98 3.42 -8.00
CA LEU A 46 25.36 3.59 -9.33
C LEU A 46 25.92 4.79 -10.11
N SER A 47 26.70 5.67 -9.47
CA SER A 47 27.34 6.80 -10.15
C SER A 47 28.44 6.35 -11.14
N ALA A 48 29.01 5.16 -10.92
CA ALA A 48 30.07 4.58 -11.74
C ALA A 48 29.59 3.87 -13.02
N VAL A 49 28.27 3.74 -13.23
CA VAL A 49 27.69 3.03 -14.39
C VAL A 49 26.56 3.85 -15.01
N ASP A 50 26.30 3.68 -16.31
CA ASP A 50 25.17 4.35 -16.96
C ASP A 50 23.82 3.76 -16.54
N SER A 51 23.79 2.47 -16.26
CA SER A 51 22.60 1.72 -15.87
C SER A 51 22.99 0.54 -14.98
N GLY A 52 22.17 0.22 -13.98
CA GLY A 52 22.50 -0.88 -13.07
C GLY A 52 21.63 -0.97 -11.83
N TRP A 53 21.94 -1.95 -10.99
CA TRP A 53 21.18 -2.30 -9.79
C TRP A 53 22.02 -2.19 -8.49
N CYS A 54 21.36 -1.77 -7.43
CA CYS A 54 21.87 -1.81 -6.06
C CYS A 54 20.82 -2.37 -5.11
N GLU A 55 21.18 -3.32 -4.24
CA GLU A 55 20.27 -3.92 -3.25
C GLU A 55 20.53 -3.31 -1.87
N MET A 56 19.51 -2.70 -1.28
CA MET A 56 19.47 -2.36 0.14
C MET A 56 18.91 -3.56 0.91
N ARG A 57 19.82 -4.36 1.44
CA ARG A 57 19.54 -5.66 2.06
C ARG A 57 19.76 -5.63 3.57
N VAL A 58 18.84 -6.20 4.34
CA VAL A 58 19.06 -6.48 5.77
C VAL A 58 20.05 -7.65 5.90
N PRO A 59 21.13 -7.54 6.70
CA PRO A 59 22.07 -8.64 6.89
C PRO A 59 21.41 -9.91 7.46
N GLY A 60 21.90 -11.07 7.04
CA GLY A 60 21.44 -12.38 7.54
C GLY A 60 20.40 -13.06 6.65
N SER A 61 19.59 -13.92 7.28
CA SER A 61 18.64 -14.81 6.58
C SER A 61 17.28 -14.18 6.26
N LYS A 62 17.01 -12.99 6.78
CA LYS A 62 15.76 -12.24 6.59
C LYS A 62 16.07 -10.89 5.92
N PRO A 63 16.17 -10.85 4.58
CA PRO A 63 16.86 -9.77 3.90
C PRO A 63 16.06 -8.50 3.59
N GLY A 64 14.77 -8.51 3.84
CA GLY A 64 13.88 -7.38 3.58
C GLY A 64 12.80 -7.28 4.65
N ILE A 65 11.55 -7.13 4.22
CA ILE A 65 10.39 -7.05 5.12
C ILE A 65 10.28 -8.23 6.10
N SER A 66 10.82 -9.40 5.72
CA SER A 66 10.86 -10.59 6.57
C SER A 66 11.59 -10.40 7.90
N ALA A 67 12.47 -9.41 7.98
CA ALA A 67 13.19 -9.04 9.20
C ALA A 67 12.27 -8.47 10.29
N VAL A 68 11.13 -7.90 9.90
CA VAL A 68 10.20 -7.20 10.81
C VAL A 68 8.83 -7.85 10.92
N TRP A 69 8.67 -9.09 10.44
CA TRP A 69 7.40 -9.81 10.55
C TRP A 69 7.03 -10.12 12.00
N PRO A 70 5.73 -10.09 12.34
CA PRO A 70 5.27 -10.48 13.67
C PRO A 70 5.24 -11.99 13.81
N ASP A 71 5.28 -12.43 15.07
CA ASP A 71 4.91 -13.79 15.41
C ASP A 71 3.39 -13.95 15.33
N VAL A 72 2.94 -14.81 14.41
CA VAL A 72 1.52 -14.99 14.13
C VAL A 72 1.04 -16.40 14.44
N ASN A 73 -0.14 -16.45 15.07
CA ASN A 73 -0.88 -17.69 15.31
C ASN A 73 -1.42 -18.28 13.99
N ARG A 74 -1.95 -19.52 14.06
CA ARG A 74 -2.49 -20.24 12.91
C ARG A 74 -3.63 -19.48 12.18
N ARG A 75 -4.49 -18.79 12.93
CA ARG A 75 -5.66 -18.07 12.40
C ARG A 75 -5.22 -16.91 11.48
N ILE A 76 -4.16 -16.19 11.87
CA ILE A 76 -3.58 -15.09 11.10
C ILE A 76 -2.64 -15.61 10.01
N ARG A 77 -1.83 -16.63 10.29
CA ARG A 77 -0.83 -17.17 9.36
C ARG A 77 -1.43 -17.65 8.05
N GLN A 78 -2.55 -18.37 8.10
CA GLN A 78 -3.19 -18.96 6.92
C GLN A 78 -2.20 -19.76 6.05
N VAL A 79 -2.30 -19.73 4.71
CA VAL A 79 -1.52 -20.60 3.80
C VAL A 79 -0.08 -20.11 3.60
N ALA A 80 0.10 -18.84 3.25
CA ALA A 80 1.39 -18.28 2.86
C ALA A 80 2.09 -17.54 4.02
N GLY A 81 1.31 -16.96 4.93
CA GLY A 81 1.85 -16.13 6.00
C GLY A 81 2.28 -14.74 5.51
N PRO A 82 3.06 -14.00 6.33
CA PRO A 82 3.41 -12.61 6.05
C PRO A 82 4.14 -12.36 4.72
N SER A 83 4.73 -13.38 4.07
CA SER A 83 5.30 -13.26 2.72
C SER A 83 4.27 -12.81 1.68
N ALA A 84 3.00 -13.13 1.88
CA ALA A 84 1.90 -12.75 1.01
C ALA A 84 1.76 -11.22 0.85
N VAL A 85 2.22 -10.43 1.84
CA VAL A 85 2.24 -8.96 1.74
C VAL A 85 2.98 -8.50 0.48
N LEU A 86 4.05 -9.20 0.07
CA LEU A 86 4.76 -8.89 -1.17
C LEU A 86 4.38 -9.80 -2.33
N THR A 87 4.10 -11.09 -2.10
CA THR A 87 4.00 -12.10 -3.17
C THR A 87 2.57 -12.35 -3.69
N ALA A 88 1.55 -11.98 -2.91
CA ALA A 88 0.16 -12.00 -3.39
C ALA A 88 -0.16 -10.74 -4.20
N TRP A 89 -1.44 -10.53 -4.53
CA TRP A 89 -1.91 -9.42 -5.35
C TRP A 89 -1.96 -8.11 -4.55
N ASN A 90 -0.81 -7.64 -4.07
CA ASN A 90 -0.68 -6.46 -3.23
C ASN A 90 0.25 -5.40 -3.82
N SER A 91 -0.09 -4.13 -3.61
CA SER A 91 0.76 -2.98 -3.88
C SER A 91 1.54 -2.42 -2.70
N ALA A 92 2.39 -1.44 -3.02
CA ALA A 92 2.86 -0.44 -2.08
C ALA A 92 2.21 0.93 -2.34
N ALA A 93 2.23 1.79 -1.32
CA ALA A 93 2.02 3.22 -1.47
C ALA A 93 3.34 3.96 -1.26
N TYR A 94 3.66 4.92 -2.13
CA TYR A 94 4.86 5.74 -2.03
C TYR A 94 4.55 7.15 -1.53
N ASP A 95 5.19 7.56 -0.45
CA ASP A 95 5.23 8.94 0.02
C ASP A 95 6.43 9.64 -0.61
N PRO A 96 6.22 10.54 -1.59
CA PRO A 96 7.31 11.23 -2.26
C PRO A 96 7.95 12.33 -1.39
N VAL A 97 7.33 12.71 -0.27
CA VAL A 97 7.85 13.77 0.61
C VAL A 97 8.91 13.22 1.55
N ASP A 98 8.59 12.12 2.24
CA ASP A 98 9.52 11.49 3.18
C ASP A 98 10.30 10.32 2.53
N ARG A 99 10.01 10.00 1.26
CA ARG A 99 10.54 8.85 0.50
C ARG A 99 10.32 7.53 1.22
N TYR A 100 9.07 7.30 1.63
CA TYR A 100 8.66 6.07 2.31
C TYR A 100 7.83 5.17 1.39
N LEU A 101 8.12 3.87 1.42
CA LEU A 101 7.26 2.86 0.83
C LEU A 101 6.44 2.19 1.94
N TYR A 102 5.13 2.14 1.77
CA TYR A 102 4.21 1.51 2.70
C TYR A 102 3.62 0.24 2.12
N PHE A 103 3.50 -0.79 2.95
CA PHE A 103 3.00 -2.10 2.54
C PHE A 103 1.97 -2.60 3.53
N MET A 104 0.96 -3.28 3.02
CA MET A 104 0.05 -4.10 3.81
C MET A 104 -0.63 -5.10 2.88
N GLY A 105 -1.45 -5.96 3.46
CA GLY A 105 -2.32 -6.85 2.71
C GLY A 105 -1.96 -8.30 2.98
N GLY A 106 -2.08 -9.10 1.94
CA GLY A 106 -2.30 -10.53 2.10
C GLY A 106 -3.68 -10.80 1.54
N GLY A 107 -4.60 -11.34 2.33
CA GLY A 107 -5.98 -11.53 1.88
C GLY A 107 -6.26 -12.93 1.36
N HIS A 108 -7.52 -13.15 0.99
CA HIS A 108 -8.05 -14.48 0.67
C HIS A 108 -7.63 -15.51 1.73
N ALA A 109 -6.96 -16.58 1.34
CA ALA A 109 -6.42 -17.59 2.24
C ALA A 109 -4.89 -17.47 2.38
N ASP A 110 -4.27 -16.41 1.85
CA ASP A 110 -2.82 -16.27 1.83
C ASP A 110 -2.31 -15.81 3.21
N TYR A 111 -2.89 -14.74 3.74
CA TYR A 111 -2.52 -14.16 5.03
C TYR A 111 -3.66 -13.31 5.62
N GLY A 112 -3.88 -13.44 6.93
CA GLY A 112 -4.96 -12.77 7.66
C GLY A 112 -4.53 -11.52 8.44
N GLY A 113 -3.24 -11.18 8.44
CA GLY A 113 -2.71 -10.02 9.17
C GLY A 113 -2.89 -8.71 8.39
N ASN A 114 -3.24 -7.64 9.10
CA ASN A 114 -3.53 -6.31 8.56
C ASN A 114 -2.49 -5.25 8.96
N GLU A 115 -1.30 -5.67 9.35
CA GLU A 115 -0.19 -4.80 9.72
C GLU A 115 0.21 -3.86 8.59
N VAL A 116 0.59 -2.64 8.96
CA VAL A 116 1.23 -1.70 8.04
C VAL A 116 2.73 -1.75 8.26
N TYR A 117 3.46 -1.94 7.18
CA TYR A 117 4.92 -1.88 7.14
C TYR A 117 5.36 -0.62 6.41
N ARG A 118 6.55 -0.13 6.77
CA ARG A 118 7.22 0.99 6.11
C ARG A 118 8.66 0.61 5.78
N PHE A 119 9.12 0.97 4.60
CA PHE A 119 10.54 1.08 4.29
C PHE A 119 10.90 2.56 4.11
N GLU A 120 11.87 3.01 4.90
CA GLU A 120 12.41 4.36 4.85
C GLU A 120 13.57 4.36 3.86
N LEU A 121 13.36 4.93 2.66
CA LEU A 121 14.31 4.78 1.55
C LEU A 121 15.68 5.33 1.92
N ASP A 122 15.72 6.55 2.45
CA ASP A 122 16.96 7.28 2.74
C ASP A 122 17.88 6.53 3.67
N SER A 123 17.35 6.09 4.80
CA SER A 123 18.11 5.38 5.82
C SER A 123 18.26 3.90 5.47
N GLY A 124 17.39 3.31 4.66
CA GLY A 124 17.35 1.86 4.46
C GLY A 124 16.73 1.10 5.65
N THR A 125 15.73 1.69 6.31
CA THR A 125 15.13 1.11 7.52
C THR A 125 13.78 0.48 7.22
N TRP A 126 13.61 -0.80 7.56
CA TRP A 126 12.31 -1.45 7.65
C TRP A 126 11.68 -1.23 9.02
N ARG A 127 10.38 -0.94 9.05
CA ARG A 127 9.57 -0.89 10.27
C ARG A 127 8.22 -1.58 10.09
N ARG A 128 7.80 -2.32 11.11
CA ARG A 128 6.39 -2.71 11.30
C ARG A 128 5.71 -1.64 12.15
N LEU A 129 4.78 -0.89 11.55
CA LEU A 129 4.12 0.25 12.20
C LEU A 129 2.99 -0.18 13.14
N THR A 130 2.31 -1.27 12.83
CA THR A 130 1.21 -1.82 13.65
C THR A 130 1.34 -3.32 13.75
N ASP A 131 0.84 -3.90 14.85
CA ASP A 131 0.73 -5.35 15.01
C ASP A 131 -0.55 -5.90 14.36
N PRO A 132 -0.61 -7.22 14.07
CA PRO A 132 -1.79 -7.82 13.49
C PRO A 132 -2.98 -7.63 14.43
N SER A 133 -4.10 -7.19 13.88
CA SER A 133 -5.35 -7.14 14.65
C SER A 133 -5.83 -8.55 15.00
N PRO A 134 -6.38 -8.75 16.21
CA PRO A 134 -6.93 -10.04 16.58
C PRO A 134 -8.17 -10.35 15.72
N LEU A 135 -8.31 -11.62 15.35
CA LEU A 135 -9.43 -12.12 14.54
C LEU A 135 -10.53 -12.66 15.46
N ASP A 136 -11.15 -11.76 16.21
CA ASP A 136 -12.13 -12.08 17.27
C ASP A 136 -13.59 -12.01 16.83
N TYR A 137 -13.86 -11.44 15.66
CA TYR A 137 -15.19 -11.37 15.05
C TYR A 137 -15.31 -12.39 13.94
N TYR A 138 -16.54 -12.69 13.49
CA TYR A 138 -16.74 -13.56 12.34
C TYR A 138 -17.83 -13.03 11.42
N THR A 139 -17.74 -13.45 10.17
CA THR A 139 -18.72 -13.15 9.11
C THR A 139 -18.93 -14.38 8.25
N ALA A 140 -19.96 -14.35 7.41
CA ALA A 140 -20.15 -15.34 6.35
C ALA A 140 -19.53 -14.85 5.03
N SER A 141 -18.93 -15.77 4.29
CA SER A 141 -18.53 -15.53 2.90
C SER A 141 -19.72 -15.62 1.97
N ARG A 142 -19.62 -15.03 0.78
CA ARG A 142 -20.59 -15.24 -0.30
C ARG A 142 -20.72 -16.73 -0.70
N GLY A 143 -19.71 -17.55 -0.39
CA GLY A 143 -19.69 -19.00 -0.63
C GLY A 143 -20.25 -19.85 0.51
N GLY A 144 -20.91 -19.23 1.50
CA GLY A 144 -21.69 -19.94 2.53
C GLY A 144 -20.93 -20.47 3.74
N HIS A 145 -19.59 -20.36 3.78
CA HIS A 145 -18.82 -20.68 4.99
C HIS A 145 -18.55 -19.44 5.85
N SER A 146 -18.49 -19.62 7.17
CA SER A 146 -18.11 -18.57 8.12
C SER A 146 -16.60 -18.54 8.34
N PHE A 147 -16.05 -17.36 8.62
CA PHE A 147 -14.64 -17.16 8.86
C PHE A 147 -14.39 -15.99 9.82
N TRP A 148 -13.27 -16.05 10.54
CA TRP A 148 -12.83 -15.09 11.53
C TRP A 148 -12.18 -13.87 10.87
N ILE A 149 -12.51 -12.68 11.37
CA ILE A 149 -12.11 -11.35 10.88
C ILE A 149 -11.79 -10.43 12.06
N PRO A 150 -11.06 -9.32 11.87
CA PRO A 150 -10.92 -8.31 12.90
C PRO A 150 -12.21 -7.47 13.00
N ASP A 151 -12.20 -6.47 13.88
CA ASP A 151 -13.27 -5.47 13.93
C ASP A 151 -13.24 -4.57 12.68
N THR A 152 -13.95 -4.98 11.63
CA THR A 152 -13.96 -4.27 10.34
C THR A 152 -14.69 -2.93 10.36
N ASP A 153 -15.25 -2.50 11.50
CA ASP A 153 -15.73 -1.12 11.67
C ASP A 153 -14.61 -0.17 12.10
N ARG A 154 -13.48 -0.71 12.57
CA ARG A 154 -12.34 0.07 13.09
C ARG A 154 -11.09 -0.07 12.22
N VAL A 155 -10.80 -1.28 11.77
CA VAL A 155 -9.58 -1.60 11.01
C VAL A 155 -9.92 -2.45 9.79
N PRO A 156 -9.19 -2.34 8.67
CA PRO A 156 -9.35 -3.28 7.57
C PRO A 156 -8.97 -4.69 8.02
N GLY A 157 -9.69 -5.71 7.58
CA GLY A 157 -9.09 -7.06 7.52
C GLY A 157 -8.08 -7.12 6.39
N ALA A 158 -7.16 -8.10 6.42
CA ALA A 158 -6.20 -8.29 5.33
C ALA A 158 -6.91 -8.53 3.98
N PHE A 159 -6.42 -7.98 2.89
CA PHE A 159 -7.02 -8.10 1.56
C PHE A 159 -5.95 -8.01 0.48
N HIS A 160 -6.25 -8.52 -0.72
CA HIS A 160 -5.43 -8.28 -1.91
C HIS A 160 -5.58 -6.81 -2.31
N THR A 161 -4.55 -6.00 -2.09
CA THR A 161 -4.65 -4.55 -2.29
C THR A 161 -4.71 -4.15 -3.76
N TYR A 162 -4.22 -4.96 -4.72
CA TYR A 162 -4.06 -4.58 -6.13
C TYR A 162 -3.43 -3.18 -6.24
N ASP A 163 -3.98 -2.23 -6.99
CA ASP A 163 -3.60 -0.82 -6.98
C ASP A 163 -4.59 0.01 -6.14
N GLY A 164 -4.83 -0.47 -4.91
CA GLY A 164 -5.81 0.05 -3.96
C GLY A 164 -5.21 0.51 -2.63
N LEU A 165 -3.88 0.56 -2.54
CA LEU A 165 -3.16 1.19 -1.43
C LEU A 165 -2.43 2.42 -1.98
N LEU A 166 -2.81 3.61 -1.54
CA LEU A 166 -2.33 4.87 -2.11
C LEU A 166 -1.95 5.86 -1.01
N PHE A 167 -0.85 6.60 -1.19
CA PHE A 167 -0.52 7.73 -0.31
C PHE A 167 -1.23 9.00 -0.81
N LEU A 168 -1.82 9.76 0.12
CA LEU A 168 -2.53 10.99 -0.16
C LEU A 168 -1.69 12.21 0.27
N PRO A 169 -1.06 12.97 -0.65
CA PRO A 169 -0.18 14.08 -0.29
C PRO A 169 -0.85 15.18 0.53
N ALA A 170 -2.11 15.52 0.20
CA ALA A 170 -2.85 16.59 0.88
C ALA A 170 -3.04 16.33 2.40
N THR A 171 -3.16 15.07 2.79
CA THR A 171 -3.42 14.65 4.18
C THR A 171 -2.23 13.94 4.81
N ARG A 172 -1.25 13.52 4.00
CA ARG A 172 -0.12 12.66 4.37
C ARG A 172 -0.55 11.34 5.02
N THR A 173 -1.67 10.79 4.56
CA THR A 173 -2.29 9.54 5.04
C THR A 173 -2.36 8.49 3.93
N LEU A 174 -2.64 7.24 4.28
CA LEU A 174 -2.86 6.18 3.29
C LEU A 174 -4.36 5.97 3.06
N LEU A 175 -4.76 5.79 1.81
CA LEU A 175 -6.06 5.28 1.40
C LEU A 175 -5.95 3.79 1.09
N ALA A 176 -6.87 3.00 1.64
CA ALA A 176 -6.97 1.56 1.44
C ALA A 176 -8.36 1.18 0.89
N LEU A 177 -8.41 0.59 -0.30
CA LEU A 177 -9.63 0.18 -1.01
C LEU A 177 -9.86 -1.32 -0.87
N SER A 178 -10.36 -1.75 0.30
CA SER A 178 -10.56 -3.16 0.62
C SER A 178 -11.69 -3.81 -0.17
N LEU A 179 -11.41 -4.98 -0.75
CA LEU A 179 -12.38 -5.86 -1.41
C LEU A 179 -13.10 -6.80 -0.43
N GLY A 180 -12.75 -6.73 0.85
CA GLY A 180 -13.22 -7.62 1.91
C GLY A 180 -12.05 -8.32 2.62
N PRO A 181 -12.27 -8.76 3.87
CA PRO A 181 -11.24 -9.40 4.68
C PRO A 181 -10.85 -10.80 4.18
N ALA A 182 -9.65 -11.23 4.57
CA ALA A 182 -9.15 -12.59 4.36
C ALA A 182 -10.13 -13.61 4.92
N ASN A 183 -10.36 -14.68 4.16
CA ASN A 183 -11.34 -15.73 4.45
C ASN A 183 -10.71 -17.10 4.71
N GLY A 184 -9.37 -17.18 4.81
CA GLY A 184 -8.66 -18.42 5.14
C GLY A 184 -8.90 -18.91 6.57
N ALA A 185 -9.23 -18.02 7.50
CA ALA A 185 -9.50 -18.33 8.90
C ALA A 185 -10.92 -18.91 9.11
N ARG A 186 -11.21 -20.05 8.51
CA ARG A 186 -12.55 -20.68 8.59
C ARG A 186 -12.93 -20.97 10.04
N VAL A 187 -14.21 -20.79 10.35
CA VAL A 187 -14.82 -21.26 11.61
C VAL A 187 -14.94 -22.78 11.52
N ASP A 188 -14.50 -23.47 12.57
CA ASP A 188 -14.53 -24.93 12.58
C ASP A 188 -15.97 -25.46 12.72
N PRO A 189 -16.32 -26.59 12.08
CA PRO A 189 -17.63 -27.21 12.28
C PRO A 189 -17.90 -27.50 13.76
N GLY A 190 -19.00 -26.95 14.28
CA GLY A 190 -19.39 -27.15 15.68
C GLY A 190 -18.70 -26.23 16.69
N GLU A 191 -17.81 -25.32 16.25
CA GLU A 191 -17.27 -24.26 17.10
C GLU A 191 -18.43 -23.41 17.64
N PRO A 192 -18.60 -23.27 18.97
CA PRO A 192 -19.66 -22.43 19.53
C PRO A 192 -19.43 -20.96 19.15
N LEU A 193 -20.37 -20.38 18.41
CA LEU A 193 -20.29 -18.99 17.99
C LEU A 193 -21.11 -18.07 18.88
N ASP A 194 -20.43 -17.10 19.50
CA ASP A 194 -21.07 -15.99 20.19
C ASP A 194 -21.66 -15.01 19.17
N ARG A 195 -22.99 -14.94 19.11
CA ARG A 195 -23.71 -14.07 18.17
C ARG A 195 -23.37 -12.57 18.33
N THR A 196 -22.84 -12.14 19.48
CA THR A 196 -22.40 -10.75 19.66
C THR A 196 -21.15 -10.40 18.84
N ARG A 197 -20.41 -11.42 18.39
CA ARG A 197 -19.21 -11.29 17.56
C ARG A 197 -19.50 -11.41 16.07
N LEU A 198 -20.76 -11.61 15.68
CA LEU A 198 -21.16 -11.64 14.28
C LEU A 198 -21.14 -10.22 13.69
N LYS A 199 -20.39 -10.04 12.61
CA LYS A 199 -20.47 -8.85 11.75
C LYS A 199 -21.03 -9.26 10.40
N ALA A 200 -22.35 -9.16 10.24
CA ALA A 200 -23.07 -9.64 9.06
C ALA A 200 -22.59 -8.99 7.74
N ASP A 201 -22.18 -7.72 7.80
CA ASP A 201 -21.63 -6.95 6.69
C ASP A 201 -20.09 -6.83 6.75
N GLY A 202 -19.45 -7.54 7.69
CA GLY A 202 -18.01 -7.48 7.93
C GLY A 202 -17.19 -8.08 6.79
N GLY A 203 -17.80 -8.97 5.99
CA GLY A 203 -17.19 -9.56 4.80
C GLY A 203 -17.25 -8.70 3.53
N GLY A 204 -17.87 -7.52 3.58
CA GLY A 204 -18.06 -6.64 2.43
C GLY A 204 -16.85 -5.75 2.11
N PRO A 205 -16.84 -5.13 0.90
CA PRO A 205 -15.84 -4.13 0.53
C PRO A 205 -15.97 -2.87 1.40
N ARG A 206 -14.82 -2.29 1.75
CA ARG A 206 -14.71 -1.14 2.66
C ARG A 206 -13.55 -0.24 2.25
N GLN A 207 -13.61 1.05 2.61
CA GLN A 207 -12.55 2.01 2.36
C GLN A 207 -12.05 2.55 3.68
N TYR A 208 -10.74 2.68 3.83
CA TYR A 208 -10.15 3.19 5.05
C TYR A 208 -9.11 4.24 4.77
N GLU A 209 -8.94 5.13 5.75
CA GLU A 209 -7.78 5.99 5.85
C GLU A 209 -6.92 5.53 7.03
N PHE A 210 -5.61 5.48 6.82
CA PHE A 210 -4.62 5.23 7.87
C PHE A 210 -3.73 6.44 8.05
N ASN A 211 -3.44 6.82 9.29
CA ASN A 211 -2.39 7.76 9.59
C ASN A 211 -1.07 7.01 9.87
N PRO A 212 -0.11 7.05 8.94
CA PRO A 212 1.17 6.36 9.11
C PRO A 212 2.19 7.14 9.96
N SER A 213 1.84 8.32 10.49
CA SER A 213 2.74 9.03 11.41
C SER A 213 2.83 8.27 12.73
N LEU A 214 4.05 8.25 13.29
CA LEU A 214 4.32 7.75 14.63
C LEU A 214 3.94 8.76 15.72
N VAL A 215 3.82 10.04 15.37
CA VAL A 215 3.73 11.14 16.36
C VAL A 215 2.66 12.18 16.03
N ASP A 216 2.38 12.42 14.74
CA ASP A 216 1.51 13.52 14.33
C ASP A 216 0.05 13.10 14.17
N LEU A 217 -0.86 13.95 14.60
CA LEU A 217 -2.24 13.95 14.13
C LEU A 217 -2.27 14.36 12.64
N ARG A 218 -2.83 13.52 11.76
CA ARG A 218 -2.95 13.83 10.33
C ARG A 218 -4.40 13.75 9.88
N ASN A 219 -4.89 14.82 9.26
CA ASN A 219 -6.29 14.94 8.83
C ASN A 219 -7.30 14.64 9.96
N GLY A 220 -6.99 15.02 11.21
CA GLY A 220 -7.82 14.72 12.38
C GLY A 220 -7.84 13.24 12.80
N LEU A 221 -6.94 12.40 12.28
CA LEU A 221 -6.76 11.00 12.66
C LEU A 221 -5.50 10.85 13.53
N PRO A 222 -5.57 10.25 14.74
CA PRO A 222 -4.40 10.06 15.59
C PRO A 222 -3.31 9.19 14.95
N PRO A 223 -2.05 9.27 15.44
CA PRO A 223 -0.97 8.40 14.99
C PRO A 223 -1.35 6.93 14.98
N LEU A 224 -0.97 6.21 13.93
CA LEU A 224 -1.15 4.76 13.76
C LEU A 224 -2.61 4.27 13.90
N GLN A 225 -3.57 5.13 13.61
CA GLN A 225 -5.00 4.79 13.64
C GLN A 225 -5.59 4.67 12.23
N TRP A 226 -6.62 3.83 12.15
CA TRP A 226 -7.49 3.67 11.00
C TRP A 226 -8.81 4.40 11.23
N ARG A 227 -9.45 4.84 10.15
CA ARG A 227 -10.89 5.16 10.15
C ARG A 227 -11.56 4.64 8.89
N LEU A 228 -12.82 4.23 9.04
CA LEU A 228 -13.68 3.83 7.93
C LEU A 228 -14.16 5.08 7.17
N LEU A 229 -14.02 5.04 5.84
CA LEU A 229 -14.43 6.12 4.92
C LEU A 229 -15.71 5.78 4.14
N GLY A 230 -16.01 4.49 3.95
CA GLY A 230 -17.12 4.05 3.12
C GLY A 230 -17.12 2.55 2.84
N THR A 231 -18.11 2.10 2.06
CA THR A 231 -18.37 0.67 1.74
C THR A 231 -18.48 0.40 0.23
N ARG A 232 -18.05 1.33 -0.62
CA ARG A 232 -18.16 1.21 -2.08
C ARG A 232 -17.29 0.08 -2.62
N ASP A 233 -17.84 -0.79 -3.46
CA ASP A 233 -17.02 -1.80 -4.14
C ASP A 233 -16.20 -1.17 -5.28
N TRP A 234 -14.88 -1.26 -5.18
CA TRP A 234 -13.97 -0.85 -6.24
C TRP A 234 -13.52 -2.01 -7.12
N GLY A 235 -13.74 -3.29 -6.79
CA GLY A 235 -13.47 -4.46 -7.63
C GLY A 235 -12.22 -4.38 -8.53
N TYR A 236 -11.07 -4.86 -8.06
CA TYR A 236 -9.74 -4.67 -8.67
C TYR A 236 -9.37 -3.19 -8.79
N PRO A 237 -9.11 -2.52 -7.65
CA PRO A 237 -8.86 -1.09 -7.62
C PRO A 237 -7.65 -0.72 -8.48
N ARG A 238 -7.76 0.48 -9.06
CA ARG A 238 -6.69 1.25 -9.68
C ARG A 238 -6.75 2.65 -9.14
N SER A 239 -5.62 3.32 -8.98
CA SER A 239 -5.60 4.57 -8.26
C SER A 239 -4.52 5.51 -8.76
N ALA A 240 -4.86 6.78 -8.90
CA ALA A 240 -3.90 7.84 -9.16
C ALA A 240 -4.32 9.13 -8.46
N VAL A 241 -3.34 9.88 -7.98
CA VAL A 241 -3.53 11.25 -7.46
C VAL A 241 -3.24 12.23 -8.58
N LEU A 242 -4.14 13.18 -8.80
CA LEU A 242 -3.95 14.29 -9.74
C LEU A 242 -3.34 15.52 -9.03
N PRO A 243 -2.73 16.47 -9.77
CA PRO A 243 -2.08 17.65 -9.17
C PRO A 243 -3.00 18.54 -8.33
N ASP A 244 -4.31 18.49 -8.58
CA ASP A 244 -5.34 19.20 -7.82
C ASP A 244 -5.81 18.43 -6.57
N ASN A 245 -5.10 17.37 -6.19
CA ASN A 245 -5.42 16.41 -5.12
C ASN A 245 -6.74 15.65 -5.31
N THR A 246 -7.36 15.72 -6.50
CA THR A 246 -8.45 14.80 -6.84
C THR A 246 -7.89 13.43 -7.19
N LEU A 247 -8.69 12.40 -6.93
CA LEU A 247 -8.33 11.01 -7.17
C LEU A 247 -9.00 10.53 -8.45
N VAL A 248 -8.29 9.71 -9.22
CA VAL A 248 -8.90 8.83 -10.22
C VAL A 248 -8.86 7.42 -9.67
N LEU A 249 -10.03 6.88 -9.37
CA LEU A 249 -10.19 5.55 -8.79
C LEU A 249 -10.92 4.64 -9.77
N GLY A 250 -10.38 3.45 -9.96
CA GLY A 250 -10.89 2.47 -10.90
C GLY A 250 -11.69 1.36 -10.25
N SER A 251 -12.66 0.86 -11.02
CA SER A 251 -13.22 -0.46 -10.87
C SER A 251 -12.98 -1.33 -12.09
N LYS A 252 -13.37 -2.61 -11.99
CA LYS A 252 -13.31 -3.60 -13.07
C LYS A 252 -13.83 -3.08 -14.43
N THR A 253 -14.74 -2.10 -14.44
CA THR A 253 -15.39 -1.62 -15.68
C THR A 253 -15.36 -0.12 -15.88
N ARG A 254 -15.10 0.70 -14.84
CA ARG A 254 -15.17 2.17 -14.94
C ARG A 254 -14.10 2.85 -14.12
N LEU A 255 -13.64 4.01 -14.56
CA LEU A 255 -12.86 4.95 -13.75
C LEU A 255 -13.77 6.06 -13.24
N TYR A 256 -13.50 6.57 -12.05
CA TYR A 256 -14.25 7.61 -11.37
C TYR A 256 -13.33 8.70 -10.86
N ARG A 257 -13.80 9.94 -10.86
CA ARG A 257 -13.20 11.01 -10.07
C ARG A 257 -13.72 10.90 -8.65
N ALA A 258 -12.83 10.99 -7.68
CA ALA A 258 -13.15 10.93 -6.26
C ALA A 258 -12.34 11.93 -5.45
N GLN A 259 -12.78 12.21 -4.24
CA GLN A 259 -12.06 13.06 -3.30
C GLN A 259 -12.41 12.68 -1.87
N LEU A 260 -11.47 12.91 -0.95
CA LEU A 260 -11.75 12.83 0.48
C LEU A 260 -12.41 14.13 0.95
N VAL A 261 -13.67 14.05 1.40
CA VAL A 261 -14.45 15.20 1.89
C VAL A 261 -14.95 14.87 3.29
N ALA A 262 -14.55 15.67 4.28
CA ALA A 262 -15.00 15.53 5.68
C ALA A 262 -14.89 14.10 6.23
N GLY A 263 -13.79 13.39 5.96
CA GLY A 263 -13.55 12.03 6.44
C GLY A 263 -14.35 10.94 5.70
N LYS A 264 -14.89 11.25 4.51
CA LYS A 264 -15.54 10.27 3.61
C LYS A 264 -14.91 10.30 2.24
N LEU A 265 -14.88 9.14 1.58
CA LEU A 265 -14.46 9.04 0.18
C LEU A 265 -15.66 9.25 -0.74
N GLU A 266 -15.76 10.44 -1.32
CA GLU A 266 -16.87 10.84 -2.18
C GLU A 266 -16.53 10.61 -3.66
N VAL A 267 -17.48 10.08 -4.42
CA VAL A 267 -17.35 9.95 -5.88
C VAL A 267 -18.02 11.14 -6.53
N LEU A 268 -17.21 11.93 -7.25
CA LEU A 268 -17.62 13.19 -7.85
C LEU A 268 -18.30 12.96 -9.20
N SER A 269 -17.68 12.15 -10.06
CA SER A 269 -18.20 11.87 -11.40
C SER A 269 -17.59 10.59 -11.98
N GLN A 270 -18.20 10.06 -13.04
CA GLN A 270 -17.52 9.10 -13.88
C GLN A 270 -16.36 9.80 -14.61
N PHE A 271 -15.19 9.17 -14.62
CA PHE A 271 -14.02 9.62 -15.36
C PHE A 271 -14.01 8.99 -16.75
N SER A 272 -14.09 7.65 -16.84
CA SER A 272 -14.11 6.93 -18.11
C SER A 272 -14.93 5.65 -18.01
N SER A 273 -15.66 5.30 -19.06
CA SER A 273 -16.36 4.02 -19.19
C SER A 273 -15.51 2.92 -19.80
N GLN A 274 -14.25 3.20 -20.17
CA GLN A 274 -13.35 2.26 -20.85
C GLN A 274 -12.33 1.64 -19.89
N ALA A 275 -12.71 1.30 -18.66
CA ALA A 275 -11.76 0.64 -17.78
C ALA A 275 -11.63 -0.83 -18.18
N ASP A 276 -10.46 -1.17 -18.70
CA ASP A 276 -10.13 -2.51 -19.16
C ASP A 276 -10.16 -3.51 -18.01
N SER A 277 -10.84 -4.61 -18.30
CA SER A 277 -11.05 -5.81 -17.51
C SER A 277 -9.83 -6.30 -16.73
N GLY A 278 -10.08 -6.72 -15.49
CA GLY A 278 -9.09 -7.39 -14.65
C GLY A 278 -8.26 -6.41 -13.82
N ASP A 279 -7.13 -6.90 -13.32
CA ASP A 279 -6.17 -6.16 -12.52
C ASP A 279 -5.26 -5.26 -13.38
N GLY A 280 -4.65 -4.26 -12.74
CA GLY A 280 -3.79 -3.29 -13.41
C GLY A 280 -3.33 -2.18 -12.47
N THR A 281 -2.69 -1.17 -13.04
CA THR A 281 -2.20 0.03 -12.33
C THR A 281 -2.55 1.30 -13.10
N LEU A 282 -2.54 2.43 -12.40
CA LEU A 282 -2.80 3.75 -12.98
C LEU A 282 -1.74 4.75 -12.52
N VAL A 283 -1.05 5.40 -13.45
CA VAL A 283 -0.06 6.44 -13.13
C VAL A 283 -0.38 7.74 -13.87
N TYR A 284 -0.20 8.87 -13.20
CA TYR A 284 -0.35 10.20 -13.82
C TYR A 284 0.98 10.68 -14.40
N ASP A 285 0.95 11.01 -15.69
CA ASP A 285 2.02 11.64 -16.45
C ASP A 285 1.85 13.15 -16.43
N ALA A 286 2.60 13.83 -15.56
CA ALA A 286 2.52 15.27 -15.41
C ALA A 286 3.03 16.02 -16.66
N ALA A 287 4.01 15.47 -17.38
CA ALA A 287 4.58 16.11 -18.56
C ALA A 287 3.58 16.14 -19.73
N ARG A 288 2.79 15.08 -19.89
CA ARG A 288 1.79 14.97 -20.96
C ARG A 288 0.37 15.30 -20.53
N GLU A 289 0.15 15.50 -19.23
CA GLU A 289 -1.17 15.56 -18.59
C GLU A 289 -2.07 14.36 -18.92
N LEU A 290 -1.48 13.16 -18.95
CA LEU A 290 -2.17 11.90 -19.25
C LEU A 290 -2.24 10.98 -18.04
N LEU A 291 -3.22 10.09 -18.02
CA LEU A 291 -3.27 8.93 -17.12
C LEU A 291 -2.98 7.67 -17.92
N TRP A 292 -1.90 6.99 -17.57
CA TRP A 292 -1.55 5.69 -18.13
C TRP A 292 -2.17 4.59 -17.27
N SER A 293 -3.09 3.83 -17.86
CA SER A 293 -3.74 2.69 -17.23
C SER A 293 -3.17 1.42 -17.86
N MET A 294 -2.38 0.67 -17.09
CA MET A 294 -1.76 -0.56 -17.55
C MET A 294 -2.57 -1.77 -17.12
N HIS A 295 -2.77 -2.70 -18.05
CA HIS A 295 -3.54 -3.92 -17.84
C HIS A 295 -2.84 -5.11 -18.48
N ALA A 296 -3.37 -6.32 -18.25
CA ALA A 296 -2.79 -7.55 -18.79
C ALA A 296 -2.70 -7.60 -20.32
N LYS A 297 -3.59 -6.90 -21.04
CA LYS A 297 -3.70 -7.00 -22.51
C LYS A 297 -3.54 -5.68 -23.25
N VAL A 298 -3.50 -4.56 -22.56
CA VAL A 298 -3.38 -3.23 -23.18
C VAL A 298 -2.85 -2.19 -22.19
N LEU A 299 -2.13 -1.22 -22.73
CA LEU A 299 -1.79 0.03 -22.08
C LEU A 299 -2.68 1.14 -22.69
N LEU A 300 -3.45 1.82 -21.86
CA LEU A 300 -4.35 2.91 -22.26
C LEU A 300 -3.83 4.24 -21.73
N ALA A 301 -3.94 5.30 -22.53
CA ALA A 301 -3.69 6.66 -22.07
C ALA A 301 -4.99 7.46 -22.12
N PHE A 302 -5.34 8.13 -21.03
CA PHE A 302 -6.51 9.01 -20.94
C PHE A 302 -6.07 10.46 -20.73
N ALA A 303 -6.71 11.40 -21.43
CA ALA A 303 -6.61 12.81 -21.07
C ALA A 303 -7.25 13.04 -19.69
N ARG A 304 -6.93 14.16 -19.03
CA ARG A 304 -7.62 14.57 -17.78
C ARG A 304 -9.15 14.65 -17.92
N THR A 305 -9.71 14.81 -19.12
CA THR A 305 -11.16 14.78 -19.31
C THR A 305 -11.76 13.37 -19.24
N GLY A 306 -10.93 12.32 -19.18
CA GLY A 306 -11.35 10.92 -19.26
C GLY A 306 -11.46 10.36 -20.67
N ARG A 307 -11.21 11.20 -21.68
CA ARG A 307 -11.16 10.79 -23.10
C ARG A 307 -9.95 9.90 -23.34
N LEU A 308 -10.15 8.73 -23.96
CA LEU A 308 -9.05 7.89 -24.44
C LEU A 308 -8.24 8.63 -25.52
N VAL A 309 -6.93 8.67 -25.34
CA VAL A 309 -5.96 9.32 -26.24
C VAL A 309 -5.12 8.28 -26.98
N LYS A 310 -4.64 7.25 -26.28
CA LYS A 310 -3.74 6.25 -26.87
C LYS A 310 -4.07 4.84 -26.40
N LYS A 311 -3.82 3.87 -27.28
CA LYS A 311 -3.92 2.44 -27.01
C LYS A 311 -2.64 1.78 -27.52
N LEU A 312 -1.90 1.13 -26.63
CA LEU A 312 -0.62 0.48 -26.91
C LEU A 312 -0.62 -0.97 -26.39
N PRO A 313 0.22 -1.85 -26.95
CA PRO A 313 0.45 -3.16 -26.35
C PRO A 313 1.07 -2.98 -24.94
N PRO A 314 0.71 -3.84 -23.97
CA PRO A 314 1.31 -3.80 -22.64
C PRO A 314 2.74 -4.37 -22.70
N PRO A 315 3.59 -4.08 -21.70
CA PRO A 315 4.88 -4.74 -21.55
C PRO A 315 4.67 -6.22 -21.18
N ASN A 316 5.72 -7.04 -21.33
CA ASN A 316 5.64 -8.45 -20.96
C ASN A 316 5.68 -8.62 -19.43
N ARG A 317 4.71 -9.34 -18.85
CA ARG A 317 4.64 -9.80 -17.44
C ARG A 317 4.61 -8.74 -16.32
N ALA A 318 4.95 -7.48 -16.57
CA ALA A 318 4.94 -6.45 -15.54
C ALA A 318 3.52 -6.03 -15.11
N LYS A 319 3.38 -5.64 -13.84
CA LYS A 319 2.13 -5.13 -13.24
C LYS A 319 2.30 -3.78 -12.55
N SER A 320 3.42 -3.09 -12.78
CA SER A 320 3.61 -1.70 -12.37
C SER A 320 4.30 -0.91 -13.46
N ILE A 321 4.02 0.39 -13.49
CA ILE A 321 4.55 1.33 -14.48
C ILE A 321 4.96 2.60 -13.76
N ALA A 322 6.18 3.05 -14.01
CA ALA A 322 6.70 4.32 -13.54
C ALA A 322 7.15 5.16 -14.74
N ILE A 323 7.26 6.47 -14.56
CA ILE A 323 7.63 7.41 -15.62
C ILE A 323 8.98 8.01 -15.24
N SER A 324 9.98 7.85 -16.11
CA SER A 324 11.31 8.45 -15.92
C SER A 324 11.27 9.98 -16.04
N THR A 325 12.34 10.65 -15.62
CA THR A 325 12.50 12.10 -15.75
C THR A 325 12.39 12.58 -17.20
N ASP A 326 12.86 11.78 -18.17
CA ASP A 326 12.74 12.08 -19.59
C ASP A 326 11.39 11.66 -20.22
N GLY A 327 10.46 11.14 -19.42
CA GLY A 327 9.09 10.83 -19.85
C GLY A 327 8.94 9.48 -20.53
N ARG A 328 9.92 8.57 -20.46
CA ARG A 328 9.75 7.17 -20.87
C ARG A 328 8.93 6.40 -19.84
N LEU A 329 8.16 5.43 -20.32
CA LEU A 329 7.43 4.49 -19.48
C LEU A 329 8.34 3.32 -19.15
N VAL A 330 8.51 3.03 -17.86
CA VAL A 330 9.45 2.03 -17.34
C VAL A 330 8.71 1.05 -16.47
N THR A 331 8.82 -0.24 -16.78
CA THR A 331 8.19 -1.30 -16.01
C THR A 331 9.21 -2.34 -15.62
N TRP A 332 9.01 -2.92 -14.44
CA TRP A 332 9.82 -4.02 -13.91
C TRP A 332 8.93 -5.25 -13.73
N ASP A 333 9.44 -6.44 -14.07
CA ASP A 333 8.68 -7.69 -13.90
C ASP A 333 8.76 -8.24 -12.46
N GLY A 334 9.53 -7.59 -11.59
CA GLY A 334 9.85 -8.04 -10.25
C GLY A 334 11.13 -8.86 -10.16
N GLY A 335 11.67 -9.32 -11.29
CA GLY A 335 12.89 -10.11 -11.41
C GLY A 335 13.95 -9.40 -12.23
N ALA A 336 14.48 -10.07 -13.25
CA ALA A 336 15.61 -9.57 -14.02
C ALA A 336 15.22 -8.67 -15.20
N LEU A 337 13.91 -8.52 -15.49
CA LEU A 337 13.47 -7.83 -16.71
C LEU A 337 13.00 -6.41 -16.42
N VAL A 338 13.61 -5.45 -17.11
CA VAL A 338 13.13 -4.07 -17.21
C VAL A 338 12.68 -3.81 -18.62
N SER A 339 11.46 -3.31 -18.80
CA SER A 339 10.93 -2.89 -20.09
C SER A 339 10.79 -1.37 -20.12
N VAL A 340 11.21 -0.75 -21.22
CA VAL A 340 11.18 0.70 -21.43
C VAL A 340 10.47 0.99 -22.74
N LEU A 341 9.60 1.98 -22.74
CA LEU A 341 8.87 2.44 -23.91
C LEU A 341 8.95 3.96 -23.96
N ASP A 342 9.34 4.49 -25.11
CA ASP A 342 9.12 5.90 -25.42
C ASP A 342 7.70 6.07 -25.98
N PRO A 343 6.76 6.68 -25.25
CA PRO A 343 5.41 6.84 -25.73
C PRO A 343 5.29 7.92 -26.82
N ASP A 344 6.31 8.75 -27.07
CA ASP A 344 6.26 9.81 -28.09
C ASP A 344 6.92 9.41 -29.41
N ASP A 345 7.59 8.26 -29.45
CA ASP A 345 8.13 7.69 -30.69
C ASP A 345 7.00 7.49 -31.74
N PRO A 346 7.23 7.80 -33.03
CA PRO A 346 6.24 7.54 -34.10
C PRO A 346 5.81 6.07 -34.20
N ALA A 347 6.66 5.13 -33.78
CA ALA A 347 6.43 3.69 -33.71
C ALA A 347 6.82 3.14 -32.32
N PRO A 348 6.03 3.45 -31.27
CA PRO A 348 6.34 3.06 -29.89
C PRO A 348 6.45 1.54 -29.76
N HIS A 349 7.58 1.06 -29.25
CA HIS A 349 7.81 -0.34 -28.95
C HIS A 349 8.52 -0.50 -27.60
N TRP A 350 8.23 -1.60 -26.91
CA TRP A 350 8.92 -1.94 -25.68
C TRP A 350 10.31 -2.49 -25.99
N SER A 351 11.34 -1.82 -25.48
CA SER A 351 12.68 -2.39 -25.36
C SER A 351 12.77 -3.14 -24.03
N VAL A 352 13.25 -4.38 -24.04
CA VAL A 352 13.35 -5.22 -22.85
C VAL A 352 14.82 -5.55 -22.60
N THR A 353 15.30 -5.25 -21.40
CA THR A 353 16.63 -5.62 -20.94
C THR A 353 16.52 -6.73 -19.90
N ASP A 354 17.20 -7.84 -20.14
CA ASP A 354 17.37 -8.93 -19.17
C ASP A 354 18.72 -8.77 -18.46
N TRP A 355 18.64 -8.53 -17.14
CA TRP A 355 19.81 -8.33 -16.29
C TRP A 355 20.42 -9.63 -15.76
N GLY A 356 19.77 -10.78 -15.98
CA GLY A 356 20.21 -12.06 -15.44
C GLY A 356 20.62 -11.97 -13.96
N ALA A 357 21.82 -12.43 -13.64
CA ALA A 357 22.38 -12.41 -12.28
C ALA A 357 22.81 -11.01 -11.78
N GLN A 358 22.84 -10.00 -12.65
CA GLN A 358 23.19 -8.62 -12.26
C GLN A 358 21.99 -7.84 -11.71
N GLY A 359 20.78 -8.39 -11.85
CA GLY A 359 19.56 -7.84 -11.28
C GLY A 359 18.89 -8.81 -10.28
N PRO A 360 17.65 -8.49 -9.86
CA PRO A 360 16.87 -9.34 -8.96
C PRO A 360 16.57 -10.71 -9.61
N THR A 361 17.04 -11.82 -9.03
CA THR A 361 16.87 -13.17 -9.61
C THR A 361 15.81 -14.03 -8.94
N ALA A 362 15.48 -13.78 -7.66
CA ALA A 362 14.65 -14.66 -6.82
C ALA A 362 13.13 -14.36 -6.86
N ALA A 363 12.64 -13.71 -7.91
CA ALA A 363 11.35 -13.02 -7.84
C ALA A 363 10.14 -13.87 -8.20
N HIS A 364 9.05 -13.67 -7.44
CA HIS A 364 7.71 -13.98 -7.92
C HIS A 364 7.36 -13.02 -9.06
N SER A 365 7.52 -13.49 -10.29
CA SER A 365 7.28 -12.67 -11.49
C SER A 365 5.86 -12.10 -11.55
N GLY A 366 5.77 -10.80 -11.81
CA GLY A 366 4.58 -10.14 -12.36
C GLY A 366 3.50 -9.73 -11.37
N ARG A 367 3.79 -9.51 -10.08
CA ARG A 367 2.81 -8.95 -9.12
C ARG A 367 3.33 -7.73 -8.38
N VAL A 368 4.09 -6.89 -9.08
CA VAL A 368 4.76 -5.71 -8.50
C VAL A 368 3.90 -4.44 -8.45
N TYR A 369 2.56 -4.55 -8.38
CA TYR A 369 1.61 -3.41 -8.35
C TYR A 369 2.14 -2.23 -7.52
N GLU A 370 2.43 -1.07 -8.12
CA GLU A 370 2.98 0.12 -7.42
C GLU A 370 4.19 -0.11 -6.49
N LYS A 371 4.81 -1.30 -6.50
CA LYS A 371 6.06 -1.61 -5.79
C LYS A 371 7.29 -1.26 -6.62
N TRP A 372 7.08 -0.54 -7.72
CA TRP A 372 8.08 -0.01 -8.64
C TRP A 372 7.80 1.47 -8.85
N GLN A 373 8.64 2.33 -8.29
CA GLN A 373 8.38 3.77 -8.18
C GLN A 373 9.58 4.57 -8.66
N HIS A 374 9.33 5.65 -9.41
CA HIS A 374 10.38 6.60 -9.78
C HIS A 374 10.68 7.52 -8.59
N VAL A 375 11.97 7.68 -8.27
CA VAL A 375 12.43 8.44 -7.09
C VAL A 375 13.31 9.65 -7.45
N GLY A 376 13.35 10.04 -8.73
CA GLY A 376 14.15 11.16 -9.24
C GLY A 376 15.38 10.69 -10.02
N ASP A 377 15.97 11.58 -10.84
CA ASP A 377 17.23 11.35 -11.57
C ASP A 377 17.34 10.02 -12.33
N ASN A 378 16.24 9.58 -12.96
CA ASN A 378 16.14 8.27 -13.64
C ASN A 378 16.38 7.05 -12.74
N LEU A 379 16.17 7.22 -11.43
CA LEU A 379 16.26 6.18 -10.43
C LEU A 379 14.89 5.63 -10.08
N PHE A 380 14.83 4.32 -9.88
CA PHE A 380 13.61 3.60 -9.55
C PHE A 380 13.85 2.69 -8.35
N VAL A 381 12.92 2.72 -7.40
CA VAL A 381 12.93 1.84 -6.24
C VAL A 381 11.93 0.70 -6.43
N GLY A 382 12.34 -0.51 -6.10
CA GLY A 382 11.62 -1.75 -6.40
C GLY A 382 11.68 -2.80 -5.29
N VAL A 383 10.56 -3.47 -4.99
CA VAL A 383 10.56 -4.73 -4.22
C VAL A 383 9.50 -5.70 -4.72
N SER A 384 9.80 -7.00 -4.78
CA SER A 384 8.89 -8.01 -5.34
C SER A 384 8.67 -9.23 -4.44
N THR A 385 9.60 -9.54 -3.54
CA THR A 385 9.54 -10.69 -2.63
C THR A 385 10.29 -10.39 -1.33
N ASP A 386 10.05 -11.22 -0.32
CA ASP A 386 10.71 -11.18 1.00
C ASP A 386 12.09 -11.88 1.03
N GLN A 387 12.48 -12.49 -0.10
CA GLN A 387 13.73 -13.24 -0.26
C GLN A 387 14.94 -12.37 -0.66
N HIS A 388 14.71 -11.08 -0.90
CA HIS A 388 15.77 -10.09 -1.14
C HIS A 388 15.41 -8.75 -0.48
N GLY A 389 16.34 -7.81 -0.53
CA GLY A 389 16.17 -6.44 -0.06
C GLY A 389 15.33 -5.56 -0.99
N VAL A 390 15.37 -4.26 -0.76
CA VAL A 390 14.79 -3.26 -1.66
C VAL A 390 15.82 -2.87 -2.70
N TRP A 391 15.44 -2.84 -3.97
CA TRP A 391 16.33 -2.56 -5.08
C TRP A 391 16.23 -1.11 -5.52
N LEU A 392 17.37 -0.49 -5.77
CA LEU A 392 17.50 0.75 -6.52
C LEU A 392 18.03 0.43 -7.92
N PHE A 393 17.34 0.92 -8.94
CA PHE A 393 17.70 0.78 -10.34
C PHE A 393 17.99 2.15 -10.94
N LYS A 394 19.11 2.27 -11.65
CA LYS A 394 19.42 3.45 -12.48
C LYS A 394 19.12 3.11 -13.93
N LEU A 395 18.23 3.88 -14.55
CA LEU A 395 17.95 3.80 -15.98
C LEU A 395 19.00 4.61 -16.76
N ALA A 396 19.52 4.03 -17.85
CA ALA A 396 20.40 4.74 -18.77
C ALA A 396 19.75 6.04 -19.29
N PRO A 397 20.50 7.15 -19.40
CA PRO A 397 20.03 8.34 -20.09
C PRO A 397 19.54 8.03 -21.51
N ARG A 398 18.67 8.90 -22.03
CA ARG A 398 18.16 8.80 -23.40
C ARG A 398 19.23 9.00 -24.45
#